data_AF-A0A4Z0PBX0-F1
#
_entry.id   AF-A0A4Z0PBX0-F1
#
_cell.length_a   1.000
_cell.length_b   1.000
_cell.length_c   1.000
_cell.angle_alpha   90.00
_cell.angle_beta   90.00
_cell.angle_gamma   90.00
#
_symmetry.space_group_name_H-M   'P 1'
#
loop_
_entity.id
_entity.type
_entity.pdbx_description
1 polymer ?
#
loop_
_entity_poly.entity_id
_entity_poly.type
_entity_poly.pdbx_seq_one_letter_code
_entity_poly.pdbx_strand_id
1 'polypeptide(L)'
;VYETLFARCYHGHADCLLVKAGSGALTLGQPNSPGVPADFAKHTLTCTYNDLASVRAAFEQYPQEIACIIGEPVAGNMNCVPPLPEFLPGLRALCDEFGALLIIDEVMTGVRVALAGAQDYYGVVPDLTCLGKIIGGGMPVGAFGGRRDVMDALAPTGPVYQAGTLSGN
;
A
#
# COMPACT_ATOMS: atom_id res chain seq x y z
N VAL A 1 -13.17 7.80 -5.41
CA VAL A 1 -11.74 7.70 -5.08
C VAL A 1 -11.49 6.27 -4.61
N TYR A 2 -10.59 5.57 -5.29
CA TYR A 2 -10.22 4.19 -5.04
C TYR A 2 -8.80 4.10 -4.50
N GLU A 3 -8.49 3.04 -3.77
CA GLU A 3 -7.12 2.59 -3.51
C GLU A 3 -6.87 1.26 -4.23
N THR A 4 -5.65 1.06 -4.71
CA THR A 4 -5.25 -0.19 -5.36
C THR A 4 -4.31 -0.96 -4.43
N LEU A 5 -4.60 -2.24 -4.18
CA LEU A 5 -3.73 -3.16 -3.47
C LEU A 5 -3.47 -4.42 -4.28
N PHE A 6 -2.46 -5.20 -3.88
CA PHE A 6 -2.14 -6.47 -4.54
C PHE A 6 -2.82 -7.66 -3.84
N ALA A 7 -3.40 -8.53 -4.66
CA ALA A 7 -3.99 -9.78 -4.19
C ALA A 7 -2.97 -10.58 -3.35
N ARG A 8 -3.38 -10.98 -2.14
CA ARG A 8 -2.59 -11.75 -1.15
C ARG A 8 -1.45 -11.01 -0.45
N CYS A 9 -1.24 -9.73 -0.73
CA CYS A 9 -0.53 -8.86 0.20
C CYS A 9 -1.41 -8.60 1.44
N TYR A 10 -0.81 -8.34 2.59
CA TYR A 10 -1.53 -8.06 3.83
C TYR A 10 -0.99 -6.78 4.49
N HIS A 11 -1.89 -5.83 4.68
CA HIS A 11 -1.59 -4.46 5.14
C HIS A 11 -2.26 -4.14 6.49
N GLY A 12 -2.61 -5.17 7.26
CA GLY A 12 -3.41 -5.04 8.48
C GLY A 12 -4.89 -5.35 8.25
N HIS A 13 -5.73 -4.91 9.19
CA HIS A 13 -7.14 -5.30 9.26
C HIS A 13 -8.10 -4.10 9.20
N ALA A 14 -7.69 -2.98 8.61
CA ALA A 14 -8.61 -1.90 8.30
C ALA A 14 -9.61 -2.37 7.23
N ASP A 15 -10.88 -1.99 7.35
CA ASP A 15 -11.98 -2.52 6.53
C ASP A 15 -11.72 -2.41 5.01
N CYS A 16 -11.13 -1.31 4.56
CA CYS A 16 -10.81 -1.07 3.15
C CYS A 16 -9.69 -1.97 2.60
N LEU A 17 -8.87 -2.57 3.47
CA LEU A 17 -7.80 -3.50 3.10
C LEU A 17 -8.28 -4.96 3.11
N LEU A 18 -9.49 -5.21 3.64
CA LEU A 18 -10.10 -6.53 3.78
C LEU A 18 -10.98 -6.89 2.56
N VAL A 19 -10.39 -6.84 1.38
CA VAL A 19 -11.07 -7.06 0.10
C VAL A 19 -10.56 -8.33 -0.58
N LYS A 20 -11.49 -9.11 -1.17
CA LYS A 20 -11.15 -10.34 -1.90
C LYS A 20 -10.50 -9.98 -3.22
N ALA A 21 -9.47 -10.74 -3.59
CA ALA A 21 -8.99 -10.77 -4.95
C ALA A 21 -10.11 -11.27 -5.87
N GLY A 22 -10.59 -10.43 -6.79
CA GLY A 22 -11.49 -10.84 -7.87
C GLY A 22 -10.72 -11.45 -9.04
N SER A 23 -11.34 -12.36 -9.81
CA SER A 23 -10.84 -12.63 -11.16
C SER A 23 -11.10 -11.40 -12.03
N GLY A 24 -10.21 -11.12 -12.99
CA GLY A 24 -10.08 -9.86 -13.74
C GLY A 24 -11.27 -9.31 -14.53
N ALA A 25 -12.50 -9.79 -14.28
CA ALA A 25 -13.76 -9.23 -14.77
C ALA A 25 -14.65 -8.65 -13.65
N LEU A 26 -14.31 -8.86 -12.36
CA LEU A 26 -15.02 -8.33 -11.20
C LEU A 26 -14.12 -7.32 -10.48
N THR A 27 -14.02 -6.12 -11.02
CA THR A 27 -13.18 -5.03 -10.47
C THR A 27 -13.79 -4.36 -9.23
N LEU A 28 -15.03 -4.70 -8.87
CA LEU A 28 -15.67 -4.17 -7.66
C LEU A 28 -15.37 -5.08 -6.48
N GLY A 29 -14.62 -4.56 -5.51
CA GLY A 29 -14.17 -5.27 -4.33
C GLY A 29 -15.31 -5.87 -3.52
N GLN A 30 -15.21 -7.17 -3.24
CA GLN A 30 -16.09 -7.85 -2.29
C GLN A 30 -15.38 -7.98 -0.94
N PRO A 31 -16.07 -7.77 0.20
CA PRO A 31 -15.51 -8.02 1.52
C PRO A 31 -14.96 -9.45 1.66
N ASN A 32 -13.76 -9.58 2.22
CA ASN A 32 -13.15 -10.89 2.50
C ASN A 32 -13.42 -11.42 3.91
N SER A 33 -13.94 -10.57 4.81
CA SER A 33 -14.30 -10.92 6.18
C SER A 33 -15.76 -10.55 6.46
N PRO A 34 -16.52 -11.40 7.19
CA PRO A 34 -17.78 -10.98 7.79
C PRO A 34 -17.60 -9.74 8.65
N GLY A 35 -18.60 -8.85 8.65
CA GLY A 35 -18.60 -7.60 9.42
C GLY A 35 -18.07 -6.39 8.67
N VAL A 36 -17.33 -6.56 7.57
CA VAL A 36 -16.90 -5.45 6.70
C VAL A 36 -18.07 -5.04 5.78
N PRO A 37 -18.56 -3.78 5.86
CA PRO A 37 -19.63 -3.31 4.98
C PRO A 37 -19.16 -3.29 3.52
N ALA A 38 -20.04 -3.68 2.59
CA ALA A 38 -19.74 -3.66 1.16
C ALA A 38 -19.35 -2.25 0.65
N ASP A 39 -19.84 -1.20 1.32
CA ASP A 39 -19.52 0.19 0.99
C ASP A 39 -18.05 0.55 1.22
N PHE A 40 -17.31 -0.17 2.07
CA PHE A 40 -15.86 0.01 2.18
C PHE A 40 -15.13 -0.74 1.07
N ALA A 41 -15.53 -2.00 0.83
CA ALA A 41 -14.84 -2.86 -0.12
C ALA A 41 -14.92 -2.36 -1.57
N LYS A 42 -15.99 -1.65 -1.95
CA LYS A 42 -16.15 -1.12 -3.32
C LYS A 42 -15.09 -0.08 -3.70
N HIS A 43 -14.42 0.53 -2.72
CA HIS A 43 -13.39 1.55 -2.95
C HIS A 43 -11.98 0.97 -3.09
N THR A 44 -11.84 -0.35 -3.10
CA THR A 44 -10.54 -1.02 -3.19
C THR A 44 -10.48 -1.89 -4.43
N LEU A 45 -9.49 -1.64 -5.26
CA LEU A 45 -9.17 -2.42 -6.45
C LEU A 45 -8.06 -3.42 -6.13
N THR A 46 -8.17 -4.65 -6.63
CA THR A 46 -7.15 -5.68 -6.44
C THR A 46 -6.43 -5.98 -7.75
N CYS A 47 -5.12 -5.75 -7.78
CA CYS A 47 -4.24 -6.12 -8.90
C CYS A 47 -3.41 -7.37 -8.59
N THR A 48 -2.77 -7.94 -9.62
CA THR A 48 -1.91 -9.11 -9.46
C THR A 48 -0.47 -8.66 -9.19
N TYR A 49 0.13 -9.16 -8.11
CA TYR A 49 1.54 -8.89 -7.80
C TYR A 49 2.45 -9.38 -8.94
N ASN A 50 3.50 -8.62 -9.28
CA ASN A 50 4.37 -8.86 -10.43
C ASN A 50 3.70 -8.74 -11.83
N ASP A 51 2.48 -8.20 -11.92
CA ASP A 51 1.78 -7.97 -13.18
C ASP A 51 1.43 -6.48 -13.36
N LEU A 52 2.34 -5.73 -14.00
CA LEU A 52 2.14 -4.31 -14.31
C LEU A 52 0.99 -4.06 -15.29
N ALA A 53 0.68 -5.02 -16.16
CA ALA A 53 -0.43 -4.87 -17.11
C ALA A 53 -1.76 -4.83 -16.35
N SER A 54 -1.91 -5.63 -15.29
CA SER A 54 -3.09 -5.57 -14.41
C SER A 54 -3.25 -4.21 -13.72
N VAL A 55 -2.15 -3.56 -13.35
CA VAL A 55 -2.16 -2.25 -12.69
C VAL A 55 -2.48 -1.14 -13.70
N ARG A 56 -1.85 -1.17 -14.88
CA ARG A 56 -2.17 -0.23 -15.97
C ARG A 56 -3.64 -0.32 -16.38
N ALA A 57 -4.17 -1.54 -16.54
CA ALA A 57 -5.57 -1.73 -16.88
C ALA A 57 -6.52 -1.11 -15.84
N ALA A 58 -6.18 -1.20 -14.54
CA ALA A 58 -6.96 -0.55 -13.48
C ALA A 58 -6.94 0.98 -13.61
N PHE A 59 -5.78 1.59 -13.88
CA PHE A 59 -5.67 3.03 -14.13
C PHE A 59 -6.42 3.49 -15.37
N GLU A 60 -6.36 2.72 -16.47
CA GLU A 60 -7.06 3.02 -17.71
C GLU A 60 -8.58 2.90 -17.55
N GLN A 61 -9.05 1.98 -16.72
CA GLN A 61 -10.48 1.81 -16.42
C GLN A 61 -11.01 2.90 -15.48
N TYR A 62 -10.21 3.38 -14.54
CA TYR A 62 -10.58 4.36 -13.52
C TYR A 62 -9.63 5.57 -13.51
N PRO A 63 -9.55 6.32 -14.64
CA PRO A 63 -8.58 7.39 -14.77
C PRO A 63 -8.87 8.49 -13.75
N GLN A 64 -7.83 8.95 -13.04
CA GLN A 64 -7.90 9.99 -12.00
C GLN A 64 -8.74 9.63 -10.77
N GLU A 65 -9.33 8.43 -10.70
CA GLU A 65 -10.10 8.01 -9.54
C GLU A 65 -9.26 7.23 -8.51
N ILE A 66 -8.08 6.75 -8.88
CA ILE A 66 -7.16 6.02 -7.99
C ILE A 66 -6.30 7.00 -7.20
N ALA A 67 -6.46 7.04 -5.88
CA ALA A 67 -5.67 7.87 -4.99
C ALA A 67 -4.26 7.33 -4.76
N CYS A 68 -4.12 6.01 -4.63
CA CYS A 68 -2.84 5.39 -4.33
C CYS A 68 -2.76 3.93 -4.78
N ILE A 69 -1.53 3.45 -4.90
CA ILE A 69 -1.18 2.04 -4.87
C ILE A 69 -0.49 1.75 -3.53
N ILE A 70 -0.90 0.67 -2.86
CA ILE A 70 -0.19 0.11 -1.70
C ILE A 70 0.30 -1.30 -2.01
N GLY A 71 1.56 -1.60 -1.68
CA GLY A 71 2.14 -2.93 -1.88
C GLY A 71 3.33 -3.22 -0.97
N GLU A 72 3.51 -4.51 -0.66
CA GLU A 72 4.73 -5.01 -0.04
C GLU A 72 5.85 -5.02 -1.11
N PRO A 73 7.05 -4.46 -0.88
CA PRO A 73 8.11 -4.42 -1.89
C PRO A 73 8.72 -5.82 -2.15
N VAL A 74 8.66 -6.69 -1.13
CA VAL A 74 8.80 -8.14 -1.24
C VAL A 74 7.58 -8.71 -0.56
N ALA A 75 6.69 -9.36 -1.31
CA ALA A 75 5.51 -9.95 -0.69
C ALA A 75 5.95 -11.05 0.28
N GLY A 76 5.50 -10.96 1.53
CA GLY A 76 5.81 -11.92 2.60
C GLY A 76 4.61 -12.75 3.05
N ASN A 77 3.39 -12.21 2.90
CA ASN A 77 2.16 -12.86 3.35
C ASN A 77 1.61 -13.91 2.36
N MET A 78 2.21 -14.01 1.17
CA MET A 78 1.97 -15.09 0.20
C MET A 78 3.18 -16.03 0.06
N ASN A 79 3.92 -16.22 1.16
CA ASN A 79 5.33 -16.63 1.22
C ASN A 79 6.27 -15.49 0.79
N CYS A 80 7.57 -15.78 0.66
CA CYS A 80 8.58 -14.84 0.19
C CYS A 80 8.58 -14.80 -1.35
N VAL A 81 7.99 -13.76 -1.94
CA VAL A 81 7.93 -13.54 -3.38
C VAL A 81 8.60 -12.21 -3.73
N PRO A 82 9.87 -12.24 -4.18
CA PRO A 82 10.56 -11.04 -4.65
C PRO A 82 9.86 -10.37 -5.84
N PRO A 83 10.00 -9.05 -6.00
CA PRO A 83 9.50 -8.35 -7.18
C PRO A 83 10.30 -8.76 -8.41
N LEU A 84 9.66 -8.78 -9.58
CA LEU A 84 10.37 -8.77 -10.85
C LEU A 84 11.13 -7.43 -11.00
N PRO A 85 12.26 -7.38 -11.73
CA PRO A 85 13.10 -6.19 -11.83
C PRO A 85 12.33 -4.91 -12.19
N GLU A 86 11.38 -5.02 -13.12
CA GLU A 86 10.61 -3.87 -13.60
C GLU A 86 9.39 -3.54 -12.74
N PHE A 87 9.02 -4.39 -11.77
CA PHE A 87 7.74 -4.24 -11.08
C PHE A 87 7.70 -2.97 -10.22
N LEU A 88 8.62 -2.78 -9.26
CA LEU A 88 8.60 -1.59 -8.40
C LEU A 88 8.87 -0.29 -9.18
N PRO A 89 9.85 -0.21 -10.11
CA PRO A 89 10.01 0.95 -10.98
C PRO A 89 8.78 1.22 -11.84
N GLY A 90 8.12 0.18 -12.34
CA GLY A 90 6.89 0.29 -13.12
C GLY A 90 5.71 0.82 -12.31
N LEU A 91 5.56 0.40 -11.05
CA LEU A 91 4.55 0.97 -10.15
C LEU A 91 4.79 2.46 -9.91
N ARG A 92 6.04 2.87 -9.67
CA ARG A 92 6.42 4.28 -9.54
C ARG A 92 6.05 5.07 -10.79
N ALA A 93 6.44 4.57 -11.97
CA ALA A 93 6.14 5.23 -13.24
C ALA A 93 4.63 5.39 -13.48
N LEU A 94 3.83 4.37 -13.16
CA LEU A 94 2.37 4.44 -13.27
C LEU A 94 1.77 5.46 -12.29
N CYS A 95 2.23 5.48 -11.04
CA CYS A 95 1.82 6.50 -10.07
C CYS A 95 2.13 7.93 -10.56
N ASP A 96 3.30 8.14 -11.16
CA ASP A 96 3.70 9.44 -11.72
C ASP A 96 2.86 9.82 -12.95
N GLU A 97 2.58 8.85 -13.84
CA GLU A 97 1.77 9.05 -15.05
C GLU A 97 0.32 9.44 -14.72
N PHE A 98 -0.29 8.78 -13.72
CA PHE A 98 -1.70 8.94 -13.38
C PHE A 98 -1.97 9.88 -12.19
N GLY A 99 -0.92 10.39 -11.53
CA GLY A 99 -1.04 11.30 -10.39
C GLY A 99 -1.51 10.63 -9.09
N ALA A 100 -1.23 9.35 -8.92
CA ALA A 100 -1.54 8.59 -7.71
C ALA A 100 -0.31 8.49 -6.78
N LEU A 101 -0.54 8.28 -5.49
CA LEU A 101 0.56 8.06 -4.54
C LEU A 101 1.04 6.60 -4.58
N LEU A 102 2.35 6.38 -4.53
CA LEU A 102 2.94 5.08 -4.26
C LEU A 102 3.20 4.93 -2.76
N ILE A 103 2.56 3.95 -2.15
CA ILE A 103 2.77 3.54 -0.75
C ILE A 103 3.51 2.20 -0.75
N ILE A 104 4.70 2.17 -0.15
CA ILE A 104 5.42 0.92 0.08
C ILE A 104 5.21 0.49 1.53
N ASP A 105 4.60 -0.68 1.72
CA ASP A 105 4.44 -1.30 3.03
C ASP A 105 5.73 -2.04 3.42
N GLU A 106 6.55 -1.37 4.23
CA GLU A 106 7.79 -1.89 4.78
C GLU A 106 7.64 -2.37 6.24
N VAL A 107 6.41 -2.66 6.69
CA VAL A 107 6.20 -3.19 8.04
C VAL A 107 6.95 -4.52 8.25
N MET A 108 7.11 -5.33 7.19
CA MET A 108 7.92 -6.56 7.24
C MET A 108 9.36 -6.37 6.74
N THR A 109 9.53 -5.63 5.63
CA THR A 109 10.79 -5.54 4.89
C THR A 109 11.73 -4.43 5.39
N GLY A 110 11.18 -3.42 6.07
CA GLY A 110 11.93 -2.29 6.59
C GLY A 110 12.96 -2.72 7.62
N VAL A 111 14.20 -2.26 7.45
CA VAL A 111 15.36 -2.63 8.29
C VAL A 111 15.64 -4.15 8.29
N ARG A 112 15.00 -4.92 7.40
CA ARG A 112 15.17 -6.37 7.25
C ARG A 112 15.86 -6.73 5.95
N VAL A 113 15.36 -6.21 4.84
CA VAL A 113 15.92 -6.46 3.50
C VAL A 113 17.25 -5.71 3.35
N ALA A 114 17.27 -4.45 3.76
CA ALA A 114 18.47 -3.64 3.92
C ALA A 114 18.27 -2.65 5.07
N LEU A 115 19.36 -2.00 5.50
CA LEU A 115 19.32 -1.01 6.60
C LEU A 115 18.32 0.11 6.32
N ALA A 116 18.29 0.62 5.08
CA ALA A 116 17.36 1.64 4.61
C ALA A 116 16.07 1.06 3.98
N GLY A 117 15.76 -0.21 4.24
CA GLY A 117 14.58 -0.90 3.73
C GLY A 117 14.74 -1.46 2.32
N ALA A 118 13.71 -2.16 1.85
CA ALA A 118 13.65 -2.69 0.50
C ALA A 118 13.59 -1.58 -0.56
N GLN A 119 13.03 -0.42 -0.23
CA GLN A 119 13.01 0.74 -1.14
C GLN A 119 14.42 1.15 -1.58
N ASP A 120 15.39 1.17 -0.66
CA ASP A 120 16.81 1.43 -0.95
C ASP A 120 17.44 0.28 -1.74
N TYR A 121 17.20 -0.97 -1.32
CA TYR A 121 17.72 -2.17 -1.98
C TYR A 121 17.29 -2.28 -3.46
N TYR A 122 16.04 -1.92 -3.77
CA TYR A 122 15.49 -1.96 -5.13
C TYR A 122 15.55 -0.61 -5.85
N GLY A 123 16.09 0.44 -5.23
CA GLY A 123 16.24 1.76 -5.86
C GLY A 123 14.91 2.43 -6.25
N VAL A 124 13.86 2.25 -5.45
CA VAL A 124 12.53 2.84 -5.66
C VAL A 124 12.23 3.86 -4.56
N VAL A 125 11.71 5.03 -4.93
CA VAL A 125 11.32 6.08 -3.98
C VAL A 125 9.79 6.19 -3.94
N PRO A 126 9.14 5.74 -2.85
CA PRO A 126 7.70 5.89 -2.70
C PRO A 126 7.32 7.30 -2.24
N ASP A 127 6.04 7.65 -2.35
CA ASP A 127 5.49 8.86 -1.76
C ASP A 127 5.32 8.72 -0.24
N LEU A 128 4.95 7.51 0.20
CA LEU A 128 4.78 7.13 1.61
C LEU A 128 5.35 5.73 1.87
N THR A 129 5.85 5.52 3.09
CA THR A 129 6.29 4.22 3.60
C THR A 129 5.59 3.92 4.91
N CYS A 130 5.10 2.68 5.07
CA CYS A 130 4.62 2.15 6.33
C CYS A 130 5.72 1.31 6.99
N LEU A 131 5.90 1.42 8.31
CA LEU A 131 6.90 0.72 9.10
C LEU A 131 6.29 0.12 10.36
N GLY A 132 6.92 -0.95 10.86
CA GLY A 132 6.54 -1.59 12.11
C GLY A 132 7.54 -2.70 12.44
N LYS A 133 7.13 -3.64 13.29
CA LYS A 133 7.94 -4.80 13.70
C LYS A 133 9.32 -4.38 14.25
N ILE A 134 10.37 -4.38 13.42
CA ILE A 134 11.76 -4.14 13.84
C ILE A 134 11.90 -2.77 14.52
N ILE A 135 11.23 -1.74 14.02
CA ILE A 135 11.34 -0.39 14.59
C ILE A 135 10.84 -0.29 16.03
N GLY A 136 10.03 -1.26 16.49
CA GLY A 136 9.56 -1.34 17.86
C GLY A 136 10.48 -2.12 18.80
N GLY A 137 11.50 -2.82 18.29
CA GLY A 137 12.42 -3.59 19.13
C GLY A 137 11.74 -4.63 20.03
N GLY A 138 10.57 -5.15 19.62
CA GLY A 138 9.74 -6.06 20.43
C GLY A 138 8.55 -5.39 21.13
N MET A 139 8.46 -4.06 21.09
CA MET A 139 7.31 -3.29 21.57
C MET A 139 6.30 -3.00 20.45
N PRO A 140 5.02 -2.71 20.78
CA PRO A 140 4.01 -2.34 19.79
C PRO A 140 4.29 -0.96 19.19
N VAL A 141 4.98 -0.93 18.06
CA VAL A 141 5.29 0.31 17.32
C VAL A 141 4.97 0.13 15.85
N GLY A 142 4.22 1.10 15.32
CA GLY A 142 4.01 1.33 13.91
C GLY A 142 4.31 2.79 13.57
N ALA A 143 4.72 3.06 12.35
CA ALA A 143 4.95 4.40 11.84
C ALA A 143 4.58 4.47 10.36
N PHE A 144 4.27 5.66 9.88
CA PHE A 144 4.21 5.96 8.46
C PHE A 144 4.81 7.34 8.22
N GLY A 145 5.41 7.53 7.06
CA GLY A 145 6.10 8.77 6.71
C GLY A 145 6.44 8.82 5.24
N GLY A 146 6.88 9.97 4.74
CA GLY A 146 7.17 10.13 3.33
C GLY A 146 7.37 11.60 2.95
N ARG A 147 6.93 11.96 1.76
CA ARG A 147 7.03 13.33 1.26
C ARG A 147 6.37 14.33 2.21
N ARG A 148 7.05 15.47 2.43
CA ARG A 148 6.61 16.51 3.37
C ARG A 148 5.24 17.08 3.00
N ASP A 149 5.01 17.38 1.73
CA ASP A 149 3.75 17.94 1.24
C ASP A 149 2.56 17.00 1.48
N VAL A 150 2.78 15.69 1.48
CA VAL A 150 1.76 14.69 1.84
C VAL A 150 1.57 14.61 3.36
N MET A 151 2.67 14.60 4.13
CA MET A 151 2.61 14.52 5.59
C MET A 151 2.03 15.77 6.25
N ASP A 152 2.18 16.95 5.64
CA ASP A 152 1.61 18.21 6.12
C ASP A 152 0.05 18.22 6.04
N ALA A 153 -0.56 17.24 5.37
CA ALA A 153 -2.01 17.05 5.38
C ALA A 153 -2.54 16.46 6.70
N LEU A 154 -1.69 15.87 7.54
CA LEU A 154 -2.07 15.28 8.82
C LEU A 154 -2.37 16.34 9.88
N ALA A 155 -3.37 16.08 10.72
CA ALA A 155 -3.60 16.87 11.93
C ALA A 155 -2.36 16.81 12.86
N PRO A 156 -2.00 17.93 13.52
CA PRO A 156 -2.74 19.18 13.59
C PRO A 156 -2.44 20.19 12.45
N THR A 157 -1.50 19.87 11.55
CA THR A 157 -1.09 20.78 10.45
C THR A 157 -2.15 20.89 9.37
N GLY A 158 -2.75 19.76 9.00
CA GLY A 158 -3.77 19.65 7.97
C GLY A 158 -5.05 18.94 8.45
N PRO A 159 -6.01 18.72 7.53
CA PRO A 159 -7.35 18.26 7.88
C PRO A 159 -7.48 16.72 8.06
N VAL A 160 -6.46 15.93 7.72
CA VAL A 160 -6.52 14.46 7.81
C VAL A 160 -6.24 14.01 9.24
N TYR A 161 -7.27 13.53 9.93
CA TYR A 161 -7.18 13.19 11.35
C TYR A 161 -6.57 11.80 11.57
N GLN A 162 -5.48 11.74 12.35
CA GLN A 162 -4.94 10.54 12.95
C GLN A 162 -4.37 10.89 14.32
N ALA A 163 -4.66 10.07 15.33
CA ALA A 163 -4.11 10.23 16.67
C ALA A 163 -3.99 8.86 17.36
N GLY A 164 -3.14 8.77 18.39
CA GLY A 164 -3.05 7.59 19.25
C GLY A 164 -2.54 7.96 20.63
N THR A 165 -3.26 7.53 21.67
CA THR A 165 -2.95 7.88 23.07
C THR A 165 -1.56 7.43 23.52
N LEU A 166 -1.10 6.30 22.98
CA LEU A 166 0.20 5.70 23.31
C LEU A 166 1.22 5.84 22.17
N SER A 167 0.91 6.63 21.13
CA SER A 167 1.84 6.82 20.02
C SER A 167 3.07 7.60 20.49
N GLY A 168 4.27 7.06 20.24
CA GLY A 168 5.54 7.69 20.59
C GLY A 168 5.93 7.58 22.07
N ASN A 169 5.43 6.54 22.76
CA ASN A 169 5.74 6.26 24.17
C ASN A 169 7.15 5.71 24.42
#